data_AF-A0A415HWI1-F1
#
_entry.id   AF-A0A415HWI1-F1
#
_cell.length_a   1.000
_cell.length_b   1.000
_cell.length_c   1.000
_cell.angle_alpha   90.00
_cell.angle_beta   90.00
_cell.angle_gamma   90.00
#
_symmetry.space_group_name_H-M   'P 1'
#
loop_
_entity.id
_entity.type
_entity.pdbx_description
1 polymer ?
#
loop_
_entity_poly.entity_id
_entity_poly.type
_entity_poly.pdbx_seq_one_letter_code
_entity_poly.pdbx_strand_id
1 'polypeptide(L)'
;MTLNDDDIYHTMMGTASYRQDEPGYFNRLIASYGYNGKALWMYLDRLKTLEALTDFDYIIREIYDYARMMSTISDKYDKYPRNFLTTHKIACRNYNRLKKEFEEDIFKKRINKMYEVAYKDYIFICPKCTQDIKDEAVMQNNCVASYIDKVINGECQILFLRKKSNPKQSLITIEVRDNRIVQALRRFNNPVTDEDQEAINYFNRKFEKEKMAA
;
A
#
# COMPACT_ATOMS: atom_id res chain seq x y z
N MET A 1 9.72 1.09 -28.61
CA MET A 1 8.92 -0.07 -28.21
C MET A 1 9.73 -1.30 -28.54
N THR A 2 9.98 -2.16 -27.56
CA THR A 2 10.84 -3.36 -27.66
C THR A 2 10.03 -4.65 -27.85
N LEU A 3 8.70 -4.54 -27.81
CA LEU A 3 7.76 -5.63 -28.07
C LEU A 3 7.69 -5.96 -29.57
N ASN A 4 7.63 -7.25 -29.88
CA ASN A 4 7.48 -7.79 -31.24
C ASN A 4 6.09 -8.43 -31.45
N ASP A 5 5.84 -8.93 -32.66
CA ASP A 5 4.54 -9.53 -33.02
C ASP A 5 4.22 -10.80 -32.21
N ASP A 6 5.24 -11.58 -31.81
CA ASP A 6 5.08 -12.74 -30.93
C ASP A 6 4.59 -12.32 -29.54
N ASP A 7 5.12 -11.21 -28.99
CA ASP A 7 4.70 -10.67 -27.69
C ASP A 7 3.22 -10.24 -27.72
N ILE A 8 2.74 -9.72 -28.84
CA ILE A 8 1.32 -9.37 -29.06
C ILE A 8 0.46 -10.64 -29.07
N TYR A 9 0.90 -11.67 -29.81
CA TYR A 9 0.21 -12.95 -29.84
C TYR A 9 0.12 -13.55 -28.45
N HIS A 10 1.22 -13.61 -27.70
CA HIS A 10 1.21 -14.12 -26.33
C HIS A 10 0.31 -13.31 -25.40
N THR A 11 0.37 -11.97 -25.45
CA THR A 11 -0.44 -11.13 -24.56
C THR A 11 -1.94 -11.17 -24.88
N MET A 12 -2.33 -11.25 -26.15
CA MET A 12 -3.74 -11.19 -26.59
C MET A 12 -4.39 -12.55 -26.83
N MET A 13 -3.61 -13.53 -27.28
CA MET A 13 -4.05 -14.89 -27.66
C MET A 13 -3.40 -15.98 -26.79
N GLY A 14 -2.16 -15.78 -26.32
CA GLY A 14 -1.39 -16.68 -25.47
C GLY A 14 -1.76 -16.56 -23.99
N THR A 15 -2.92 -17.09 -23.65
CA THR A 15 -3.19 -17.81 -22.40
C THR A 15 -4.64 -18.19 -22.48
N ALA A 16 -4.97 -18.94 -23.54
CA ALA A 16 -6.08 -19.85 -23.46
C ALA A 16 -5.86 -20.63 -22.16
N SER A 17 -6.80 -20.52 -21.23
CA SER A 17 -6.97 -21.61 -20.29
C SER A 17 -7.05 -22.90 -21.11
N TYR A 18 -6.75 -24.06 -20.54
CA TYR A 18 -7.02 -25.33 -21.22
C TYR A 18 -8.48 -25.48 -21.72
N ARG A 19 -9.38 -24.54 -21.36
CA ARG A 19 -10.72 -24.32 -21.90
C ARG A 19 -10.72 -23.11 -22.86
N GLN A 20 -11.17 -23.35 -24.10
CA GLN A 20 -11.24 -22.34 -25.17
C GLN A 20 -12.13 -21.12 -24.87
N ASP A 21 -12.95 -21.17 -23.81
CA ASP A 21 -13.94 -20.14 -23.50
C ASP A 21 -13.53 -19.12 -22.41
N GLU A 22 -12.33 -19.24 -21.83
CA GLU A 22 -11.90 -18.32 -20.77
C GLU A 22 -11.05 -17.16 -21.30
N PRO A 23 -11.34 -15.91 -20.89
CA PRO A 23 -10.53 -14.75 -21.30
C PRO A 23 -9.10 -14.86 -20.73
N GLY A 24 -8.10 -14.51 -21.55
CA GLY A 24 -6.69 -14.47 -21.15
C GLY A 24 -6.39 -13.46 -20.03
N TYR A 25 -5.22 -13.57 -19.40
CA TYR A 25 -4.87 -12.76 -18.22
C TYR A 25 -4.91 -11.25 -18.48
N PHE A 26 -4.52 -10.79 -19.67
CA PHE A 26 -4.61 -9.37 -20.06
C PHE A 26 -6.04 -8.84 -19.95
N ASN A 27 -7.01 -9.57 -20.51
CA ASN A 27 -8.41 -9.19 -20.49
C ASN A 27 -8.99 -9.26 -19.08
N ARG A 28 -8.58 -10.24 -18.26
CA ARG A 28 -8.97 -10.29 -16.84
C ARG A 28 -8.45 -9.11 -16.03
N LEU A 29 -7.21 -8.69 -16.28
CA LEU A 29 -6.64 -7.50 -15.62
C LEU A 29 -7.47 -6.25 -15.89
N ILE A 30 -7.94 -6.07 -17.12
CA ILE A 30 -8.80 -4.95 -17.49
C ILE A 30 -10.19 -5.11 -16.87
N ALA A 31 -10.85 -6.24 -17.11
CA ALA A 31 -12.25 -6.45 -16.76
C ALA A 31 -12.48 -6.58 -15.24
N SER A 32 -11.61 -7.29 -14.53
CA SER A 32 -11.80 -7.62 -13.11
C SER A 32 -11.02 -6.69 -12.16
N TYR A 33 -9.93 -6.08 -12.62
CA TYR A 33 -9.04 -5.31 -11.76
C TYR A 33 -8.84 -3.86 -12.20
N GLY A 34 -9.54 -3.41 -13.25
CA GLY A 34 -9.56 -2.00 -13.67
C GLY A 34 -8.22 -1.51 -14.22
N TYR A 35 -7.43 -2.39 -14.84
CA TYR A 35 -6.26 -1.98 -15.60
C TYR A 35 -6.69 -1.26 -16.88
N ASN A 36 -5.85 -0.31 -17.33
CA ASN A 36 -6.04 0.33 -18.63
C ASN A 36 -5.19 -0.42 -19.66
N GLY A 37 -5.80 -0.89 -20.75
CA GLY A 37 -5.10 -1.72 -21.75
C GLY A 37 -3.85 -1.06 -22.34
N LYS A 38 -3.92 0.22 -22.71
CA LYS A 38 -2.76 0.95 -23.25
C LYS A 38 -1.64 1.10 -22.19
N ALA A 39 -2.00 1.46 -20.96
CA ALA A 39 -1.02 1.61 -19.88
C ALA A 39 -0.40 0.26 -19.49
N LEU A 40 -1.20 -0.81 -19.44
CA LEU A 40 -0.73 -2.17 -19.18
C LEU A 40 0.24 -2.63 -20.27
N TRP A 41 -0.07 -2.37 -21.54
CA TRP A 41 0.84 -2.66 -22.65
C TRP A 41 2.18 -1.93 -22.53
N MET A 42 2.15 -0.62 -22.27
CA MET A 42 3.37 0.17 -22.04
C MET A 42 4.14 -0.29 -20.81
N TYR A 43 3.44 -0.78 -19.79
CA TYR A 43 4.06 -1.32 -18.59
C TYR A 43 4.78 -2.64 -18.86
N LEU A 44 4.18 -3.55 -19.66
CA LEU A 44 4.83 -4.78 -20.11
C LEU A 44 6.11 -4.49 -20.91
N ASP A 45 6.09 -3.55 -21.86
CA ASP A 45 7.28 -3.11 -22.62
C ASP A 45 8.39 -2.60 -21.69
N ARG A 46 8.00 -1.84 -20.66
CA ARG A 46 8.91 -1.33 -19.65
C ARG A 46 9.52 -2.45 -18.81
N LEU A 47 8.75 -3.46 -18.40
CA LEU A 47 9.26 -4.59 -17.63
C LEU A 47 10.25 -5.42 -18.43
N LYS A 48 9.99 -5.65 -19.72
CA LYS A 48 10.95 -6.28 -20.64
C LYS A 48 12.27 -5.50 -20.68
N THR A 49 12.18 -4.19 -20.82
CA THR A 49 13.35 -3.32 -20.97
C THR A 49 14.16 -3.17 -19.67
N LEU A 50 13.49 -2.92 -18.54
CA LEU A 50 14.15 -2.51 -17.30
C LEU A 50 14.41 -3.65 -16.32
N GLU A 51 13.62 -4.73 -16.39
CA GLU A 51 13.75 -5.90 -15.51
C GLU A 51 14.19 -7.15 -16.29
N ALA A 52 14.53 -7.02 -17.58
CA ALA A 52 14.98 -8.09 -18.46
C ALA A 52 14.04 -9.31 -18.50
N LEU A 53 12.75 -9.07 -18.32
CA LEU A 53 11.73 -10.10 -18.33
C LEU A 53 11.31 -10.40 -19.78
N THR A 54 11.72 -11.54 -20.31
CA THR A 54 11.50 -11.91 -21.73
C THR A 54 10.34 -12.88 -21.96
N ASP A 55 9.84 -13.54 -20.90
CA ASP A 55 8.69 -14.45 -20.97
C ASP A 55 7.39 -13.70 -20.64
N PHE A 56 6.63 -13.32 -21.68
CA PHE A 56 5.41 -12.53 -21.55
C PHE A 56 4.27 -13.26 -20.85
N ASP A 57 4.12 -14.56 -21.10
CA ASP A 57 3.11 -15.40 -20.46
C ASP A 57 3.37 -15.50 -18.96
N TYR A 58 4.64 -15.62 -18.57
CA TYR A 58 5.06 -15.54 -17.18
C TYR A 58 4.74 -14.15 -16.58
N ILE A 59 5.20 -13.06 -17.21
CA ILE A 59 5.03 -11.69 -16.68
C ILE A 59 3.56 -11.38 -16.45
N ILE A 60 2.70 -11.67 -17.42
CA ILE A 60 1.29 -11.31 -17.32
C ILE A 60 0.56 -12.13 -16.24
N ARG A 61 0.97 -13.38 -16.05
CA ARG A 61 0.49 -14.22 -14.95
C ARG A 61 0.90 -13.67 -13.59
N GLU A 62 2.14 -13.19 -13.46
CA GLU A 62 2.59 -12.57 -12.21
C GLU A 62 1.84 -11.27 -11.92
N ILE A 63 1.61 -10.41 -12.93
CA ILE A 63 0.81 -9.19 -12.77
C ILE A 63 -0.62 -9.53 -12.36
N TYR A 64 -1.21 -10.56 -12.97
CA TYR A 64 -2.53 -11.07 -12.59
C TYR A 64 -2.57 -11.58 -11.15
N ASP A 65 -1.57 -12.37 -10.74
CA ASP A 65 -1.47 -12.87 -9.36
C ASP A 65 -1.36 -11.71 -8.36
N TYR A 66 -0.48 -10.75 -8.63
CA TYR A 66 -0.35 -9.53 -7.84
C TYR A 66 -1.67 -8.76 -7.74
N ALA A 67 -2.35 -8.50 -8.86
CA ALA A 67 -3.62 -7.78 -8.88
C ALA A 67 -4.71 -8.52 -8.07
N ARG A 68 -4.80 -9.84 -8.24
CA ARG A 68 -5.74 -10.69 -7.49
C ARG A 68 -5.49 -10.63 -5.99
N MET A 69 -4.24 -10.76 -5.56
CA MET A 69 -3.87 -10.70 -4.15
C MET A 69 -4.14 -9.33 -3.56
N MET A 70 -3.70 -8.27 -4.24
CA MET A 70 -3.80 -6.92 -3.70
C MET A 70 -5.24 -6.43 -3.65
N SER A 71 -6.05 -6.73 -4.66
CA SER A 71 -7.49 -6.40 -4.68
C SER A 71 -8.29 -7.08 -3.57
N THR A 72 -7.84 -8.23 -3.04
CA THR A 72 -8.43 -8.85 -1.86
C THR A 72 -8.21 -8.02 -0.59
N ILE A 73 -7.13 -7.23 -0.54
CA ILE A 73 -6.75 -6.44 0.63
C ILE A 73 -7.26 -5.00 0.52
N SER A 74 -7.11 -4.36 -0.64
CA SER A 74 -7.45 -2.97 -0.90
C SER A 74 -7.53 -2.73 -2.41
N ASP A 75 -8.41 -1.86 -2.86
CA ASP A 75 -8.50 -1.41 -4.25
C ASP A 75 -7.47 -0.32 -4.61
N LYS A 76 -6.76 0.23 -3.61
CA LYS A 76 -5.82 1.37 -3.73
C LYS A 76 -4.37 0.97 -4.05
N TYR A 77 -4.13 -0.27 -4.46
CA TYR A 77 -2.77 -0.73 -4.79
C TYR A 77 -2.23 -0.08 -6.07
N ASP A 78 -0.91 0.05 -6.12
CA ASP A 78 -0.20 0.52 -7.31
C ASP A 78 -0.26 -0.58 -8.38
N LYS A 79 -1.01 -0.32 -9.46
CA LYS A 79 -1.19 -1.25 -10.59
C LYS A 79 0.06 -1.36 -11.47
N TYR A 80 0.92 -0.34 -11.46
CA TYR A 80 2.09 -0.24 -12.35
C TYR A 80 3.37 0.08 -11.54
N PRO A 81 3.72 -0.76 -10.53
CA PRO A 81 4.84 -0.47 -9.66
C PRO A 81 6.15 -0.37 -10.43
N ARG A 82 7.00 0.58 -10.03
CA ARG A 82 8.27 0.88 -10.74
C ARG A 82 9.22 -0.31 -10.83
N ASN A 83 9.29 -1.11 -9.76
CA ASN A 83 10.10 -2.33 -9.63
C ASN A 83 9.14 -3.48 -9.30
N PHE A 84 8.60 -4.14 -10.33
CA PHE A 84 7.50 -5.08 -10.22
C PHE A 84 7.87 -6.29 -9.36
N LEU A 85 8.96 -6.98 -9.71
CA LEU A 85 9.34 -8.23 -9.04
C LEU A 85 9.54 -8.04 -7.53
N THR A 86 10.22 -6.97 -7.14
CA THR A 86 10.43 -6.61 -5.74
C THR A 86 9.10 -6.31 -5.04
N THR A 87 8.22 -5.55 -5.69
CA THR A 87 6.91 -5.17 -5.15
C THR A 87 6.01 -6.39 -4.96
N HIS A 88 5.92 -7.25 -5.98
CA HIS A 88 5.15 -8.50 -5.94
C HIS A 88 5.68 -9.44 -4.86
N LYS A 89 6.99 -9.60 -4.71
CA LYS A 89 7.59 -10.41 -3.64
C LYS A 89 7.26 -9.87 -2.24
N ILE A 90 7.28 -8.55 -2.05
CA ILE A 90 6.87 -7.92 -0.77
C ILE A 90 5.38 -8.16 -0.52
N ALA A 91 4.53 -8.02 -1.55
CA ALA A 91 3.10 -8.30 -1.46
C ALA A 91 2.84 -9.76 -1.06
N CYS A 92 3.49 -10.74 -1.70
CA CYS A 92 3.42 -12.16 -1.34
C CYS A 92 3.74 -12.42 0.14
N ARG A 93 4.83 -11.82 0.64
CA ARG A 93 5.21 -11.94 2.05
C ARG A 93 4.17 -11.37 3.00
N ASN A 94 3.54 -10.26 2.63
CA ASN A 94 2.63 -9.52 3.50
C ASN A 94 1.16 -10.00 3.39
N TYR A 95 0.79 -10.71 2.32
CA TYR A 95 -0.58 -11.06 1.96
C TYR A 95 -1.34 -11.75 3.08
N ASN A 96 -0.78 -12.82 3.63
CA ASN A 96 -1.44 -13.59 4.70
C ASN A 96 -1.71 -12.77 5.96
N ARG A 97 -0.88 -11.75 6.24
CA ARG A 97 -1.07 -10.87 7.39
C ARG A 97 -2.17 -9.83 7.12
N LEU A 98 -2.23 -9.31 5.90
CA LEU A 98 -3.18 -8.26 5.50
C LEU A 98 -4.59 -8.79 5.23
N LYS A 99 -4.72 -10.04 4.79
CA LYS A 99 -6.03 -10.68 4.56
C LYS A 99 -6.77 -11.08 5.85
N LYS A 100 -6.11 -11.01 7.01
CA LYS A 100 -6.70 -11.32 8.31
C LYS A 100 -7.90 -10.40 8.58
N GLU A 101 -8.95 -10.95 9.16
CA GLU A 101 -10.09 -10.21 9.68
C GLU A 101 -9.84 -9.79 11.13
N PHE A 102 -10.34 -8.62 11.50
CA PHE A 102 -10.07 -8.01 12.79
C PHE A 102 -11.37 -7.51 13.43
N GLU A 103 -11.40 -7.49 14.75
CA GLU A 103 -12.52 -7.01 15.56
C GLU A 103 -12.66 -5.49 15.46
N GLU A 104 -13.46 -5.04 14.49
CA GLU A 104 -13.59 -3.63 14.11
C GLU A 104 -14.13 -2.74 15.24
N ASP A 105 -15.04 -3.25 16.07
CA ASP A 105 -15.60 -2.51 17.20
C ASP A 105 -14.57 -2.28 18.31
N ILE A 106 -13.68 -3.24 18.55
CA ILE A 106 -12.60 -3.09 19.51
C ILE A 106 -11.59 -2.07 18.97
N PHE A 107 -11.23 -2.19 17.68
CA PHE A 107 -10.33 -1.26 17.03
C PHE A 107 -10.81 0.19 17.16
N LYS A 108 -12.06 0.48 16.81
CA LYS A 108 -12.64 1.84 16.90
C LYS A 108 -12.60 2.42 18.31
N LYS A 109 -12.85 1.60 19.33
CA LYS A 109 -12.78 2.03 20.75
C LYS A 109 -11.37 2.39 21.20
N ARG A 110 -10.34 1.85 20.54
CA ARG A 110 -8.93 2.10 20.86
C ARG A 110 -8.40 3.38 20.24
N ILE A 111 -9.05 3.91 19.20
CA ILE A 111 -8.57 5.11 18.49
C ILE A 111 -8.67 6.35 19.37
N ASN A 112 -7.52 6.99 19.60
CA ASN A 112 -7.45 8.24 20.33
C ASN A 112 -7.41 9.45 19.39
N LYS A 113 -8.57 10.06 19.16
CA LYS A 113 -8.73 11.23 18.28
C LYS A 113 -8.02 12.49 18.77
N MET A 114 -7.57 12.55 20.03
CA MET A 114 -6.84 13.72 20.52
C MET A 114 -5.52 13.96 19.77
N TYR A 115 -5.00 12.92 19.11
CA TYR A 115 -3.81 12.99 18.27
C TYR A 115 -4.04 13.61 16.89
N GLU A 116 -5.29 13.90 16.51
CA GLU A 116 -5.59 14.61 15.27
C GLU A 116 -5.25 16.11 15.41
N VAL A 117 -4.03 16.45 15.04
CA VAL A 117 -3.49 17.81 15.12
C VAL A 117 -2.93 18.27 13.79
N ALA A 118 -2.75 19.58 13.64
CA ALA A 118 -2.18 20.18 12.45
C ALA A 118 -0.89 20.93 12.78
N TYR A 119 0.08 20.88 11.87
CA TYR A 119 1.33 21.62 11.99
C TYR A 119 1.81 22.07 10.61
N LYS A 120 1.96 23.39 10.40
CA LYS A 120 2.30 23.98 9.08
C LYS A 120 1.43 23.38 7.97
N ASP A 121 2.03 22.77 6.95
CA ASP A 121 1.34 22.11 5.83
C ASP A 121 1.00 20.64 6.08
N TYR A 122 1.17 20.17 7.31
CA TYR A 122 0.90 18.79 7.71
C TYR A 122 -0.33 18.66 8.60
N ILE A 123 -0.95 17.49 8.53
CA ILE A 123 -2.00 17.02 9.44
C ILE A 123 -1.74 15.59 9.86
N PHE A 124 -2.01 15.31 11.14
CA PHE A 124 -2.03 13.99 11.73
C PHE A 124 -3.47 13.50 11.72
N ILE A 125 -3.69 12.33 11.13
CA ILE A 125 -5.03 11.72 10.99
C ILE A 125 -5.00 10.35 11.66
N CYS A 126 -6.04 10.04 12.43
CA CYS A 126 -6.24 8.70 12.96
C CYS A 126 -6.95 7.81 11.92
N PRO A 127 -6.63 6.50 11.84
CA PRO A 127 -7.45 5.56 11.10
C PRO A 127 -8.84 5.48 11.73
N LYS A 128 -9.88 5.43 10.90
CA LYS A 128 -11.28 5.29 11.31
C LYS A 128 -11.69 3.83 11.43
N CYS A 129 -11.03 2.97 10.68
CA CYS A 129 -11.25 1.53 10.68
C CYS A 129 -9.97 0.74 10.41
N THR A 130 -10.04 -0.58 10.59
CA THR A 130 -8.90 -1.46 10.27
C THR A 130 -8.54 -1.43 8.79
N GLN A 131 -9.52 -1.19 7.91
CA GLN A 131 -9.31 -1.05 6.47
C GLN A 131 -8.44 0.17 6.12
N ASP A 132 -8.52 1.27 6.87
CA ASP A 132 -7.64 2.43 6.62
C ASP A 132 -6.16 2.07 6.82
N ILE A 133 -5.85 1.20 7.79
CA ILE A 133 -4.47 0.71 7.99
C ILE A 133 -4.07 -0.26 6.87
N LYS A 134 -4.99 -1.11 6.39
CA LYS A 134 -4.74 -2.01 5.25
C LYS A 134 -4.47 -1.22 3.97
N ASP A 135 -5.28 -0.19 3.70
CA ASP A 135 -5.09 0.72 2.58
C ASP A 135 -3.73 1.43 2.66
N GLU A 136 -3.38 1.92 3.85
CA GLU A 136 -2.07 2.53 4.10
C GLU A 136 -0.92 1.53 3.81
N ALA A 137 -1.05 0.28 4.28
CA ALA A 137 -0.09 -0.79 4.04
C ALA A 137 0.23 -0.96 2.56
N VAL A 138 -0.85 -1.02 1.79
CA VAL A 138 -0.85 -1.32 0.36
C VAL A 138 -0.24 -0.15 -0.41
N MET A 139 -0.64 1.08 -0.11
CA MET A 139 -0.08 2.28 -0.74
C MET A 139 1.41 2.44 -0.41
N GLN A 140 1.78 2.20 0.86
CA GLN A 140 3.15 2.39 1.33
C GLN A 140 4.08 1.22 1.04
N ASN A 141 3.56 0.04 0.66
CA ASN A 141 4.31 -1.22 0.58
C ASN A 141 5.04 -1.59 1.89
N ASN A 142 4.44 -1.19 3.02
CA ASN A 142 4.96 -1.44 4.36
C ASN A 142 4.19 -2.60 5.02
N CYS A 143 4.85 -3.31 5.95
CA CYS A 143 4.20 -4.38 6.70
C CYS A 143 3.49 -3.81 7.93
N VAL A 144 2.28 -3.26 7.76
CA VAL A 144 1.54 -2.63 8.88
C VAL A 144 0.44 -3.50 9.50
N ALA A 145 0.19 -4.70 8.97
CA ALA A 145 -0.82 -5.62 9.52
C ALA A 145 -0.61 -5.94 11.00
N SER A 146 0.65 -6.10 11.43
CA SER A 146 1.00 -6.34 12.84
C SER A 146 0.61 -5.18 13.76
N TYR A 147 0.42 -3.97 13.24
CA TYR A 147 -0.02 -2.86 14.06
C TYR A 147 -1.51 -2.89 14.36
N ILE A 148 -2.34 -3.55 13.54
CA ILE A 148 -3.78 -3.63 13.81
C ILE A 148 -4.01 -4.41 15.10
N ASP A 149 -3.36 -5.57 15.25
CA ASP A 149 -3.40 -6.36 16.49
C ASP A 149 -2.89 -5.54 17.69
N LYS A 150 -1.76 -4.82 17.53
CA LYS A 150 -1.20 -3.96 18.59
C LYS A 150 -2.13 -2.83 19.01
N VAL A 151 -2.83 -2.21 18.07
CA VAL A 151 -3.83 -1.16 18.36
C VAL A 151 -5.00 -1.77 19.14
N ILE A 152 -5.52 -2.92 18.71
CA ILE A 152 -6.60 -3.64 19.40
C ILE A 152 -6.20 -4.00 20.84
N ASN A 153 -4.97 -4.47 21.03
CA ASN A 153 -4.40 -4.80 22.33
C ASN A 153 -4.09 -3.56 23.19
N GLY A 154 -4.11 -2.35 22.63
CA GLY A 154 -3.77 -1.12 23.33
C GLY A 154 -2.26 -0.89 23.51
N GLU A 155 -1.43 -1.60 22.77
CA GLU A 155 0.04 -1.51 22.84
C GLU A 155 0.59 -0.27 22.11
N CYS A 156 -0.12 0.21 21.09
CA CYS A 156 0.26 1.40 20.33
C CYS A 156 -0.94 2.09 19.70
N GLN A 157 -0.69 3.26 19.11
CA GLN A 157 -1.61 3.97 18.23
C GLN A 157 -0.94 4.17 16.87
N ILE A 158 -1.74 4.09 15.80
CA ILE A 158 -1.27 4.37 14.44
C ILE A 158 -1.86 5.68 13.98
N LEU A 159 -1.00 6.53 13.41
CA LEU A 159 -1.39 7.81 12.82
C LEU A 159 -0.85 7.90 11.39
N PHE A 160 -1.52 8.73 10.62
CA PHE A 160 -1.15 9.07 9.26
C PHE A 160 -0.74 10.54 9.21
N LEU A 161 0.51 10.81 8.86
CA LEU A 161 0.92 12.17 8.54
C LEU A 161 0.65 12.39 7.05
N ARG A 162 0.01 13.52 6.73
CA ARG A 162 -0.40 13.89 5.37
C ARG A 162 -0.10 15.36 5.11
N LYS A 163 0.03 15.73 3.84
CA LYS A 163 0.00 17.14 3.44
C LYS A 163 -1.45 17.64 3.48
N LYS A 164 -1.69 18.83 4.02
CA LYS A 164 -3.00 19.51 4.05
C LYS A 164 -3.60 19.68 2.67
N SER A 165 -2.76 19.94 1.68
CA SER A 165 -3.17 20.09 0.28
C SER A 165 -3.66 18.78 -0.34
N ASN A 166 -3.24 17.61 0.18
CA ASN A 166 -3.69 16.32 -0.31
C ASN A 166 -3.83 15.28 0.82
N PRO A 167 -4.88 15.42 1.66
CA PRO A 167 -5.03 14.60 2.87
C PRO A 167 -5.31 13.12 2.57
N LYS A 168 -5.77 12.80 1.36
CA LYS A 168 -6.07 11.44 0.92
C LYS A 168 -4.83 10.68 0.43
N GLN A 169 -3.76 11.38 0.07
CA GLN A 169 -2.55 10.75 -0.44
C GLN A 169 -1.63 10.32 0.70
N SER A 170 -1.34 9.03 0.75
CA SER A 170 -0.42 8.46 1.73
C SER A 170 0.98 9.11 1.66
N LEU A 171 1.56 9.43 2.82
CA LEU A 171 2.86 10.07 2.93
C LEU A 171 3.75 9.38 3.97
N ILE A 172 3.37 9.41 5.25
CA ILE A 172 4.08 8.73 6.34
C ILE A 172 3.08 8.02 7.24
N THR A 173 3.47 6.82 7.68
CA THR A 173 2.79 6.06 8.74
C THR A 173 3.57 6.19 10.03
N ILE A 174 2.87 6.49 11.12
CA ILE A 174 3.44 6.81 12.44
C ILE A 174 2.93 5.80 13.46
N GLU A 175 3.84 5.30 14.30
CA GLU A 175 3.52 4.55 15.51
C GLU A 175 3.77 5.43 16.74
N VAL A 176 2.74 5.53 17.59
CA VAL A 176 2.79 6.23 18.87
C VAL A 176 2.67 5.22 20.01
N ARG A 177 3.55 5.32 21.00
CA ARG A 177 3.47 4.61 22.29
C ARG A 177 3.70 5.60 23.41
N ASP A 178 2.94 5.48 24.49
CA ASP A 178 3.06 6.35 25.67
C ASP A 178 3.08 7.85 25.34
N ASN A 179 2.17 8.27 24.45
CA ASN A 179 2.02 9.62 23.93
C ASN A 179 3.24 10.17 23.15
N ARG A 180 4.14 9.29 22.70
CA ARG A 180 5.34 9.65 21.93
C ARG A 180 5.41 8.86 20.63
N ILE A 181 5.78 9.53 19.54
CA ILE A 181 6.12 8.89 18.28
C ILE A 181 7.42 8.09 18.46
N VAL A 182 7.32 6.78 18.31
CA VAL A 182 8.46 5.85 18.40
C VAL A 182 8.94 5.40 17.01
N GLN A 183 8.09 5.51 15.99
CA GLN A 183 8.45 5.19 14.62
C GLN A 183 7.66 6.08 13.64
N ALA A 184 8.33 6.51 12.58
CA ALA A 184 7.71 7.18 11.44
C ALA A 184 8.42 6.72 10.16
N LEU A 185 7.68 6.19 9.20
CA LEU A 185 8.24 5.64 7.97
C LEU A 185 7.47 6.09 6.73
N ARG A 186 8.21 6.34 5.65
CA ARG A 186 7.70 6.58 4.30
C ARG A 186 7.53 5.25 3.54
N ARG A 187 7.21 5.37 2.25
CA ARG A 187 7.03 4.24 1.31
C ARG A 187 8.26 3.35 1.30
N PHE A 188 8.06 2.04 1.28
CA PHE A 188 9.12 1.03 1.33
C PHE A 188 10.02 1.11 2.57
N ASN A 189 9.45 1.53 3.70
CA ASN A 189 10.16 1.77 4.97
C ASN A 189 11.31 2.77 4.86
N ASN A 190 11.23 3.71 3.91
CA ASN A 190 12.22 4.77 3.80
C ASN A 190 12.16 5.69 5.03
N PRO A 191 13.30 6.26 5.45
CA PRO A 191 13.33 7.23 6.53
C PRO A 191 12.55 8.50 6.16
N VAL A 192 12.13 9.23 7.18
CA VAL A 192 11.52 10.55 7.03
C VAL A 192 12.56 11.59 6.60
N THR A 193 12.11 12.67 5.97
CA THR A 193 12.98 13.82 5.63
C THR A 193 13.10 14.77 6.81
N ASP A 194 14.03 15.72 6.74
CA ASP A 194 14.19 16.77 7.76
C ASP A 194 12.91 17.59 7.94
N GLU A 195 12.19 17.87 6.85
CA GLU A 195 10.91 18.60 6.88
C GLU A 195 9.82 17.81 7.64
N ASP A 196 9.75 16.49 7.43
CA ASP A 196 8.81 15.63 8.15
C ASP A 196 9.16 15.57 9.65
N GLN A 197 10.47 15.56 9.94
CA GLN A 197 10.99 15.47 11.31
C GLN A 197 10.55 16.68 12.15
N GLU A 198 10.36 17.85 11.55
CA GLU A 198 9.80 19.02 12.25
C GLU A 198 8.38 18.77 12.77
N ALA A 199 7.51 18.15 11.95
CA ALA A 199 6.15 17.82 12.34
C ALA A 199 6.14 16.76 13.46
N ILE A 200 7.00 15.74 13.36
CA ILE A 200 7.17 14.70 14.37
C ILE A 200 7.64 15.30 15.70
N ASN A 201 8.63 16.21 15.64
CA ASN A 201 9.14 16.89 16.82
C ASN A 201 8.09 17.79 17.47
N TYR A 202 7.25 18.47 16.67
CA TYR A 202 6.12 19.24 17.17
C TYR A 202 5.13 18.36 17.93
N PHE A 203 4.72 17.23 17.34
CA PHE A 203 3.81 16.28 17.96
C PHE A 203 4.33 15.81 19.32
N ASN A 204 5.58 15.33 19.36
CA ASN A 204 6.19 14.85 20.60
C ASN A 204 6.21 15.93 21.69
N ARG A 205 6.62 17.17 21.37
CA ARG A 205 6.61 18.28 22.34
C ARG A 205 5.23 18.62 22.85
N LYS A 206 4.19 18.53 22.01
CA LYS A 206 2.81 18.83 22.39
C LYS A 206 2.30 17.81 23.42
N PHE A 207 2.44 16.52 23.13
CA PHE A 207 1.87 15.48 23.98
C PHE A 207 2.76 15.08 25.17
N GLU A 208 4.05 15.41 25.14
CA GLU A 208 4.94 15.31 26.30
C GLU A 208 4.55 16.31 27.41
N LYS A 209 4.18 17.54 27.05
CA LYS A 209 3.70 18.56 28.00
C LYS A 209 2.35 18.19 28.62
N GLU A 210 1.46 17.58 27.84
CA GLU A 210 0.15 17.14 28.32
C GLU A 210 0.27 15.98 29.33
N LYS A 211 1.30 15.12 29.20
CA LYS A 211 1.62 14.08 30.19
C LYS A 211 2.13 14.64 31.53
N MET A 212 2.80 15.80 31.52
CA MET A 212 3.29 16.45 32.75
C MET A 212 2.22 17.28 33.46
N ALA A 213 1.09 17.55 32.79
CA ALA A 213 -0.01 18.36 33.30
C ALA A 213 -1.22 17.53 33.80
N ALA A 214 -1.19 16.21 33.62
CA ALA A 214 -2.20 15.24 34.07
C ALA A 214 -1.63 14.36 35.19
#